data_AF-A0A3P7LQ10-F1
#
_entry.id   AF-A0A3P7LQ10-F1
#
_cell.length_a   1.000
_cell.length_b   1.000
_cell.length_c   1.000
_cell.angle_alpha   90.00
_cell.angle_beta   90.00
_cell.angle_gamma   90.00
#
_symmetry.space_group_name_H-M   'P 1'
#
loop_
_entity.id
_entity.type
_entity.pdbx_description
1 polymer ?
#
loop_
_entity_poly.entity_id
_entity_poly.type
_entity_poly.pdbx_seq_one_letter_code
_entity_poly.pdbx_strand_id
1 'polypeptide(L)' 'MLCSFQTCYLQCMIPIVDEVCVPDMAQKTVDLVRSFIQWHATDISDWHAVAGRFEELPESCRQLADSQPDPALQLINRD' A
#
# COMPACT_ATOMS: atom_id res chain seq x y z
N MET A 1 3.76 -11.11 6.36
CA MET A 1 4.31 -10.27 7.46
C MET A 1 4.58 -8.83 7.04
N LEU A 2 5.15 -8.59 5.86
CA LEU A 2 5.61 -7.27 5.44
C LEU A 2 4.50 -6.20 5.41
N CYS A 3 3.41 -6.44 4.68
CA CYS A 3 2.25 -5.52 4.64
C CYS A 3 1.57 -5.35 6.00
N SER A 4 1.46 -6.42 6.80
CA SER A 4 0.93 -6.34 8.17
C SER A 4 1.78 -5.42 9.06
N PHE A 5 3.11 -5.51 8.95
CA PHE A 5 4.03 -4.59 9.62
C PHE A 5 3.83 -3.15 9.13
N GLN A 6 3.67 -2.92 7.83
CA GLN A 6 3.44 -1.59 7.27
C GLN A 6 2.14 -0.96 7.79
N THR A 7 1.06 -1.73 7.92
CA THR A 7 -0.17 -1.27 8.57
C THR A 7 0.07 -0.86 10.02
N CYS A 8 0.77 -1.70 10.79
CA CYS A 8 1.11 -1.39 12.18
C CYS A 8 2.00 -0.15 12.28
N TYR A 9 2.99 -0.03 11.41
CA TYR A 9 3.89 1.12 11.36
C TYR A 9 3.14 2.42 11.13
N LEU A 10 2.18 2.48 10.20
CA LEU A 10 1.34 3.67 10.00
C LEU A 10 0.58 4.04 11.26
N GLN A 11 -0.05 3.07 11.92
CA GLN A 11 -0.80 3.31 13.16
C GLN A 11 0.08 3.86 14.29
N CYS A 12 1.33 3.40 14.38
CA CYS A 12 2.27 3.89 15.40
C CYS A 12 2.93 5.22 15.03
N MET A 13 3.26 5.44 13.76
CA MET A 13 4.03 6.59 13.30
C MET A 13 3.18 7.86 13.20
N ILE A 14 1.94 7.76 12.71
CA ILE A 14 1.08 8.94 12.47
C ILE A 14 0.93 9.80 13.73
N PRO A 15 0.57 9.25 14.91
CA PRO A 15 0.45 10.05 16.13
C PRO A 15 1.74 10.77 16.53
N ILE A 16 2.89 10.11 16.34
CA ILE A 16 4.20 10.68 16.66
C ILE A 16 4.52 11.86 15.73
N VAL A 17 4.27 11.69 14.43
CA VAL A 17 4.52 12.74 13.45
C VAL A 17 3.59 13.94 13.66
N ASP A 18 2.32 13.69 13.97
CA ASP A 18 1.34 14.74 14.28
C ASP A 18 1.72 15.53 15.55
N GLU A 19 2.36 14.88 16.54
CA GLU A 19 2.79 15.53 17.78
C GLU A 19 4.11 16.31 17.62
N VAL A 20 5.06 15.79 16.85
CA VAL A 20 6.43 16.31 16.80
C VAL A 20 6.65 17.32 15.67
N CYS A 21 5.93 17.20 14.56
CA CYS A 21 6.15 18.03 13.38
C CYS A 21 5.18 19.23 13.33
N VAL A 22 5.57 20.31 12.64
CA VAL A 22 4.62 21.38 12.29
C VAL A 22 3.53 20.83 11.36
N PRO A 23 2.28 21.32 11.41
CA PRO A 23 1.13 20.68 10.74
C PRO A 23 1.34 20.38 9.25
N ASP A 24 1.84 21.35 8.48
CA ASP A 24 2.09 21.17 7.03
C ASP A 24 3.15 20.09 6.74
N MET A 25 4.14 19.94 7.63
CA MET A 25 5.20 18.94 7.50
C MET A 25 4.71 17.56 7.96
N ALA A 26 3.90 17.51 9.01
CA ALA A 26 3.25 16.29 9.49
C ALA A 26 2.41 15.67 8.37
N GLN A 27 1.52 16.48 7.78
CA GLN A 27 0.64 16.05 6.69
C GLN A 27 1.45 15.49 5.50
N LYS A 28 2.45 16.23 5.01
CA LYS A 28 3.29 15.78 3.90
C LYS A 28 4.04 14.48 4.21
N THR A 29 4.51 14.33 5.44
CA THR A 29 5.23 13.13 5.89
C THR A 29 4.29 11.92 5.92
N VAL A 30 3.10 12.10 6.50
CA VAL A 30 2.08 11.05 6.54
C VAL A 30 1.65 10.64 5.14
N ASP A 31 1.40 11.59 4.24
CA ASP A 31 0.99 11.32 2.86
C ASP A 31 2.07 10.59 2.07
N LEU A 32 3.33 11.00 2.22
CA LEU A 32 4.47 10.34 1.58
C LEU A 32 4.58 8.88 2.02
N VAL A 33 4.53 8.62 3.33
CA VAL A 33 4.66 7.25 3.86
C VAL A 33 3.46 6.38 3.48
N ARG A 34 2.23 6.92 3.51
CA ARG A 34 1.04 6.21 3.04
C ARG A 34 1.20 5.79 1.58
N SER A 35 1.61 6.74 0.73
CA SER A 35 1.83 6.47 -0.71
C SER A 35 2.88 5.38 -0.92
N PHE A 36 3.99 5.44 -0.19
CA PHE A 36 5.04 4.41 -0.29
C PHE A 36 4.56 3.03 0.11
N ILE A 37 3.81 2.92 1.21
CA ILE A 37 3.25 1.64 1.68
C ILE A 37 2.23 1.10 0.68
N GLN A 38 1.39 1.96 0.14
CA GLN A 38 0.39 1.60 -0.85
C GLN A 38 1.05 1.11 -2.15
N TRP A 39 2.00 1.86 -2.72
CA TRP A 39 2.73 1.43 -3.91
C TRP A 39 3.44 0.09 -3.71
N HIS A 40 4.07 -0.10 -2.55
CA HIS A 40 4.71 -1.36 -2.25
C HIS A 40 3.71 -2.53 -2.15
N ALA A 41 2.53 -2.30 -1.58
CA ALA A 41 1.48 -3.32 -1.54
C ALA A 41 0.93 -3.62 -2.95
N THR A 42 0.78 -2.60 -3.79
CA THR A 42 0.40 -2.73 -5.20
C THR A 42 1.43 -3.54 -5.98
N ASP A 43 2.73 -3.23 -5.86
CA ASP A 43 3.80 -3.99 -6.53
C ASP A 43 3.78 -5.47 -6.15
N ILE A 44 3.54 -5.79 -4.87
CA ILE A 44 3.39 -7.17 -4.41
C ILE A 44 2.15 -7.82 -5.04
N SER A 45 1.01 -7.11 -5.05
CA SER A 45 -0.23 -7.59 -5.66
C SER A 45 -0.05 -7.89 -7.15
N ASP A 46 0.56 -6.97 -7.89
CA ASP A 46 0.81 -7.08 -9.32
C ASP A 46 1.77 -8.22 -9.64
N TRP A 47 2.84 -8.39 -8.84
CA TRP A 47 3.74 -9.52 -8.97
C TRP A 47 3.00 -10.86 -8.80
N HIS A 48 2.12 -10.97 -7.80
CA HIS A 48 1.30 -12.16 -7.59
C HIS A 48 0.35 -12.42 -8.76
N ALA A 49 -0.26 -11.37 -9.33
CA ALA A 49 -1.13 -11.47 -10.50
C ALA A 49 -0.35 -11.95 -11.74
N VAL A 50 0.79 -11.34 -12.05
CA VAL A 50 1.65 -11.71 -13.20
C VAL A 50 2.23 -13.11 -13.04
N ALA A 51 2.55 -13.53 -11.82
CA ALA A 51 3.04 -14.87 -11.53
C ALA A 51 1.94 -15.96 -11.55
N GLY A 52 0.67 -15.56 -11.70
CA GLY A 52 -0.46 -16.50 -11.65
C GLY A 52 -0.67 -17.17 -10.29
N ARG A 53 -0.26 -16.50 -9.19
CA ARG A 53 -0.35 -17.00 -7.81
C ARG A 53 -1.12 -16.04 -6.91
N PHE A 54 -2.24 -15.52 -7.40
CA PHE A 54 -3.02 -14.49 -6.69
C PHE A 54 -3.70 -15.03 -5.41
N GLU A 55 -3.96 -16.32 -5.36
CA GLU A 55 -4.44 -17.05 -4.19
C GLU A 55 -3.43 -17.06 -3.03
N GLU A 56 -2.14 -16.91 -3.33
CA GLU A 56 -1.08 -16.81 -2.33
C GLU A 56 -0.86 -15.37 -1.83
N LEU A 57 -1.51 -14.36 -2.43
CA LEU A 57 -1.39 -12.96 -2.02
C LEU A 57 -1.85 -12.80 -0.57
N PRO A 58 -0.98 -12.35 0.36
CA PRO A 58 -1.38 -12.15 1.74
C PRO A 58 -2.51 -11.12 1.85
N GLU A 59 -3.55 -11.44 2.62
CA GLU A 59 -4.73 -10.58 2.79
C GLU A 59 -4.37 -9.15 3.24
N SER A 60 -3.35 -9.01 4.11
CA SER A 60 -2.86 -7.69 4.53
C SER A 60 -2.30 -6.84 3.38
N CYS A 61 -1.72 -7.48 2.36
CA CYS A 61 -1.25 -6.75 1.16
C CYS A 61 -2.42 -6.41 0.26
N ARG A 62 -3.39 -7.33 0.11
CA ARG A 62 -4.63 -7.08 -0.65
C ARG A 62 -5.38 -5.86 -0.12
N GLN A 63 -5.54 -5.75 1.19
CA GLN A 63 -6.21 -4.61 1.84
C GLN A 63 -5.48 -3.28 1.65
N LEU A 64 -4.15 -3.29 1.59
CA LEU A 64 -3.35 -2.08 1.38
C LEU A 64 -3.25 -1.68 -0.10
N ALA A 65 -3.28 -2.66 -1.00
CA ALA A 65 -3.23 -2.47 -2.44
C ALA A 65 -4.58 -2.02 -3.03
N ASP A 66 -5.67 -2.07 -2.26
CA ASP A 66 -7.03 -1.80 -2.72
C ASP A 66 -7.25 -0.30 -2.97
N SER A 67 -6.71 0.12 -4.09
CA SER A 67 -6.94 1.38 -4.77
C SER A 67 -7.00 1.05 -6.25
N GLN A 68 -8.20 1.16 -6.82
CA GLN A 68 -8.58 0.98 -8.23
C GLN A 68 -7.63 0.15 -9.11
N PRO A 69 -8.08 -0.99 -9.66
CA PRO A 69 -7.24 -1.83 -10.53
C PRO A 69 -6.60 -1.00 -11.64
N ASP A 70 -5.29 -1.15 -11.82
CA ASP A 70 -4.51 -0.43 -12.83
C ASP A 70 -5.24 -0.52 -14.19
N PRO A 71 -5.60 0.63 -14.81
CA PRO A 71 -6.27 0.64 -16.11
C PRO A 71 -5.57 -0.19 -17.18
N ALA A 72 -4.25 -0.34 -17.11
CA ALA A 72 -3.47 -1.19 -18.01
C ALA A 72 -3.76 -2.68 -17.82
N LEU A 73 -3.91 -3.14 -16.57
CA LEU A 73 -4.26 -4.54 -16.26
C LEU A 73 -5.70 -4.89 -16.68
N GLN A 74 -6.60 -3.91 -16.71
CA GLN A 74 -7.97 -4.11 -17.24
C GLN A 74 -8.01 -4.36 -18.75
N LEU A 75 -7.02 -3.87 -19.50
CA LEU A 75 -6.93 -4.07 -20.95
C LEU A 75 -6.39 -5.46 -21.31
N ILE A 76 -5.54 -6.05 -20.46
CA ILE A 76 -4.89 -7.35 -20.70
C ILE A 76 -5.85 -8.52 -20.44
N ASN A 77 -6.80 -8.37 -19.51
CA ASN A 77 -7.80 -9.40 -19.19
C ASN A 77 -9.09 -9.31 -20.04
N ARG A 78 -9.07 -8.56 -21.15
CA ARG A 78 -10.27 -8.30 -21.97
C ARG A 78 -10.42 -9.25 -23.17
N ASP A 79 -9.54 -10.25 -23.28
CA ASP A 79 -9.58 -11.30 -24.31
C ASP A 79 -10.07 -12.64 -23.76
#